data_AF-A0A969P3V0-F1
#
_entry.id   AF-A0A969P3V0-F1
#
_cell.length_a   1.000
_cell.length_b   1.000
_cell.length_c   1.000
_cell.angle_alpha   90.00
_cell.angle_beta   90.00
_cell.angle_gamma   90.00
#
_symmetry.space_group_name_H-M   'P 1'
#
loop_
_entity.id
_entity.type
_entity.pdbx_description
1 polymer ?
#
loop_
_entity_poly.entity_id
_entity_poly.type
_entity_poly.pdbx_seq_one_letter_code
_entity_poly.pdbx_strand_id
1 'polypeptide(L)'
;MIESRLLLAAQLDAFLADLERQARPNTVSAYRSDLTLAAQYLTRPLDQIGMNDVVTFLSTGDVSATTRARRAASLKRFFAWAVQQGLLLTKPMIKIERVRLDDPAPRGLRREQIEAIFAVIPRQQMRDRLLFRLIYDTGLRVGEALGVHLEQDFRLTDLNCTYTWIT
;
A
#
# COMPACT_ATOMS: atom_id res chain seq x y z
N MET A 1 -32.44 -14.79 -5.39
CA MET A 1 -31.30 -15.50 -4.74
C MET A 1 -30.06 -15.62 -5.63
N ILE A 2 -30.15 -15.49 -6.97
CA ILE A 2 -28.98 -15.57 -7.88
C ILE A 2 -28.27 -14.21 -8.02
N GLU A 3 -29.01 -13.10 -8.13
CA GLU A 3 -28.43 -11.76 -8.30
C GLU A 3 -27.56 -11.30 -7.12
N SER A 4 -27.90 -11.68 -5.89
CA SER A 4 -27.14 -11.29 -4.70
C SER A 4 -25.74 -11.89 -4.64
N ARG A 5 -25.52 -13.05 -5.28
CA ARG A 5 -24.19 -13.69 -5.36
C ARG A 5 -23.27 -12.99 -6.35
N LEU A 6 -23.82 -12.25 -7.30
CA LEU A 6 -23.05 -11.51 -8.29
C LEU A 6 -22.77 -10.08 -7.83
N LEU A 7 -22.90 -9.74 -6.55
CA LEU A 7 -22.54 -8.40 -6.07
C LEU A 7 -21.09 -8.35 -5.60
N LEU A 8 -20.39 -7.23 -5.87
CA LEU A 8 -19.02 -7.03 -5.38
C LEU A 8 -18.97 -7.14 -3.85
N ALA A 9 -19.93 -6.52 -3.16
CA ALA A 9 -20.06 -6.59 -1.71
C ALA A 9 -20.14 -8.03 -1.19
N ALA A 10 -20.90 -8.90 -1.88
CA ALA A 10 -21.10 -10.29 -1.47
C ALA A 10 -19.86 -11.17 -1.67
N GLN A 11 -18.95 -10.76 -2.56
CA GLN A 11 -17.75 -11.52 -2.92
C GLN A 11 -16.46 -10.96 -2.29
N LEU A 12 -16.57 -9.84 -1.56
CA LEU A 12 -15.41 -9.15 -0.99
C LEU A 12 -14.67 -10.03 0.02
N ASP A 13 -15.38 -10.65 0.97
CA ASP A 13 -14.74 -11.45 2.01
C ASP A 13 -14.07 -12.71 1.45
N ALA A 14 -14.68 -13.35 0.46
CA ALA A 14 -14.09 -14.49 -0.25
C ALA A 14 -12.79 -14.09 -0.99
N PHE A 15 -12.80 -12.95 -1.67
CA PHE A 15 -11.60 -12.40 -2.30
C PHE A 15 -10.49 -12.10 -1.29
N LEU A 16 -10.82 -11.47 -0.16
CA LEU A 16 -9.84 -11.11 0.86
C LEU A 16 -9.25 -12.35 1.54
N ALA A 17 -10.06 -13.36 1.84
CA ALA A 17 -9.59 -14.63 2.39
C ALA A 17 -8.62 -15.36 1.46
N ASP A 18 -8.87 -15.33 0.15
CA ASP A 18 -7.94 -15.90 -0.84
C ASP A 18 -6.65 -15.07 -0.96
N LEU A 19 -6.76 -13.74 -0.88
CA LEU A 19 -5.63 -12.82 -0.95
C LEU A 19 -4.70 -12.95 0.28
N GLU A 20 -5.26 -13.17 1.46
CA GLU A 20 -4.52 -13.37 2.72
C GLU A 20 -3.55 -14.56 2.65
N ARG A 21 -3.86 -15.58 1.84
CA ARG A 21 -2.94 -16.73 1.63
C ARG A 21 -1.69 -16.37 0.82
N GLN A 22 -1.67 -15.23 0.13
CA GLN A 22 -0.64 -14.90 -0.86
C GLN A 22 -0.01 -13.51 -0.64
N ALA A 23 -0.58 -12.68 0.23
CA ALA A 23 -0.19 -11.28 0.40
C ALA A 23 0.06 -10.92 1.86
N ARG A 24 0.90 -9.91 2.09
CA ARG A 24 1.17 -9.38 3.44
C ARG A 24 -0.06 -8.64 4.00
N PRO A 25 -0.22 -8.55 5.34
CA PRO A 25 -1.39 -7.90 5.97
C PRO A 25 -1.64 -6.47 5.48
N ASN A 26 -0.58 -5.67 5.31
CA ASN A 26 -0.70 -4.28 4.83
C ASN A 26 -1.24 -4.22 3.39
N THR A 27 -0.89 -5.19 2.55
CA THR A 27 -1.42 -5.30 1.20
C THR A 27 -2.92 -5.64 1.27
N VAL A 28 -3.31 -6.63 2.06
CA VAL A 28 -4.72 -7.02 2.25
C VAL A 28 -5.55 -5.84 2.75
N SER A 29 -5.06 -5.09 3.73
CA SER A 29 -5.75 -3.89 4.25
C SER A 29 -5.98 -2.84 3.17
N ALA A 30 -5.00 -2.59 2.30
CA ALA A 30 -5.14 -1.62 1.21
C ALA A 30 -6.20 -2.06 0.19
N TYR A 31 -6.24 -3.35 -0.16
CA TYR A 31 -7.29 -3.92 -1.02
C TYR A 31 -8.68 -3.84 -0.35
N ARG A 32 -8.78 -4.17 0.95
CA ARG A 32 -10.02 -4.08 1.72
C ARG A 32 -10.61 -2.67 1.65
N SER A 33 -9.83 -1.65 1.99
CA SER A 33 -10.31 -0.27 1.98
C SER A 33 -10.79 0.19 0.60
N ASP A 34 -10.06 -0.15 -0.47
CA ASP A 34 -10.46 0.24 -1.83
C ASP A 34 -11.72 -0.47 -2.30
N LEU A 35 -11.79 -1.79 -2.07
CA LEU A 35 -12.88 -2.60 -2.57
C LEU A 35 -14.16 -2.44 -1.74
N THR A 36 -14.07 -2.11 -0.44
CA THR A 36 -15.24 -1.71 0.35
C THR A 36 -15.87 -0.44 -0.21
N LEU A 37 -15.07 0.56 -0.58
CA LEU A 37 -15.59 1.77 -1.22
C LEU A 37 -16.21 1.46 -2.59
N ALA A 38 -15.54 0.61 -3.37
CA ALA A 38 -16.09 0.17 -4.66
C ALA A 38 -17.41 -0.59 -4.50
N ALA A 39 -17.56 -1.42 -3.46
CA ALA A 39 -18.77 -2.18 -3.17
C ALA A 39 -19.98 -1.27 -2.86
N GLN A 40 -19.73 -0.13 -2.23
CA GLN A 40 -20.76 0.87 -1.94
C GLN A 40 -21.24 1.60 -3.20
N TYR A 41 -20.36 1.77 -4.19
CA TYR A 41 -20.66 2.50 -5.42
C TYR A 41 -21.19 1.59 -6.54
N LEU A 42 -20.58 0.41 -6.71
CA LEU A 42 -20.90 -0.56 -7.74
C LEU A 42 -21.87 -1.60 -7.19
N THR A 43 -23.13 -1.17 -7.00
CA THR A 43 -24.20 -1.98 -6.39
C THR A 43 -24.90 -2.92 -7.39
N ARG A 44 -24.53 -2.86 -8.67
CA ARG A 44 -25.06 -3.73 -9.72
C ARG A 44 -24.34 -5.10 -9.73
N PRO A 45 -24.98 -6.14 -10.28
CA PRO A 45 -24.33 -7.42 -10.55
C PRO A 45 -23.02 -7.25 -11.35
N LEU A 46 -22.01 -8.06 -11.03
CA LEU A 46 -20.64 -7.98 -11.57
C LEU A 46 -20.60 -8.09 -13.09
N ASP A 47 -21.53 -8.84 -13.69
CA ASP A 47 -21.69 -9.04 -15.12
C ASP A 47 -22.37 -7.86 -15.82
N GLN A 48 -23.02 -6.97 -15.06
CA GLN A 48 -23.63 -5.74 -15.53
C GLN A 48 -22.75 -4.50 -15.29
N ILE A 49 -21.66 -4.62 -14.54
CA ILE A 49 -20.71 -3.53 -14.34
C ILE A 49 -19.94 -3.31 -15.63
N GLY A 50 -20.15 -2.17 -16.27
CA GLY A 50 -19.45 -1.75 -17.46
C GLY A 50 -18.20 -0.90 -17.17
N MET A 51 -17.45 -0.61 -18.23
CA MET A 51 -16.30 0.30 -18.15
C MET A 51 -16.69 1.70 -17.66
N ASN A 52 -17.85 2.21 -18.07
CA ASN A 52 -18.31 3.54 -17.68
C ASN A 52 -18.57 3.64 -16.17
N ASP A 53 -19.14 2.58 -15.57
CA ASP A 53 -19.40 2.53 -14.13
C ASP A 53 -18.09 2.61 -13.34
N VAL A 54 -17.06 1.91 -13.82
CA VAL A 54 -15.73 1.97 -13.20
C VAL A 54 -15.11 3.36 -13.38
N VAL A 55 -15.10 3.91 -14.58
CA VAL A 55 -14.49 5.23 -14.83
C VAL A 55 -15.14 6.28 -13.95
N THR A 56 -16.47 6.20 -13.81
CA THR A 56 -17.24 7.07 -12.91
C THR A 56 -16.80 6.86 -11.47
N PHE A 57 -16.73 5.62 -10.98
CA PHE A 57 -16.21 5.31 -9.65
C PHE A 57 -14.79 5.86 -9.41
N LEU A 58 -13.86 5.66 -10.35
CA LEU A 58 -12.48 6.13 -10.21
C LEU A 58 -12.38 7.66 -10.21
N SER A 59 -13.38 8.34 -10.77
CA SER A 59 -13.49 9.80 -10.82
C SER A 59 -14.30 10.37 -9.65
N THR A 60 -14.81 9.51 -8.76
CA THR A 60 -15.57 9.97 -7.58
C THR A 60 -14.66 10.58 -6.51
N GLY A 61 -15.02 11.80 -6.12
CA GLY A 61 -14.28 12.60 -5.16
C GLY A 61 -13.02 13.25 -5.76
N ASP A 62 -12.53 14.30 -5.09
CA ASP A 62 -11.27 14.92 -5.43
C ASP A 62 -10.11 14.08 -4.86
N VAL A 63 -9.71 13.05 -5.61
CA VAL A 63 -8.65 12.12 -5.20
C VAL A 63 -7.42 12.25 -6.09
N SER A 64 -6.23 12.11 -5.49
CA SER A 64 -4.96 12.14 -6.24
C SER A 64 -4.93 11.08 -7.34
N ALA A 65 -4.15 11.35 -8.39
CA ALA A 65 -3.96 10.40 -9.49
C ALA A 65 -3.37 9.05 -8.98
N THR A 66 -2.52 9.09 -7.96
CA THR A 66 -2.01 7.90 -7.24
C THR A 66 -3.12 7.07 -6.61
N THR A 67 -4.06 7.72 -5.92
CA THR A 67 -5.22 7.04 -5.34
C THR A 67 -6.09 6.42 -6.42
N ARG A 68 -6.33 7.12 -7.54
CA ARG A 68 -7.11 6.58 -8.67
C ARG A 68 -6.45 5.33 -9.28
N ALA A 69 -5.15 5.38 -9.54
CA ALA A 69 -4.42 4.23 -10.08
C ALA A 69 -4.41 3.04 -9.12
N ARG A 70 -4.26 3.29 -7.81
CA ARG A 70 -4.33 2.26 -6.78
C ARG A 70 -5.71 1.58 -6.75
N ARG A 71 -6.80 2.36 -6.73
CA ARG A 71 -8.18 1.84 -6.81
C ARG A 71 -8.41 1.03 -8.09
N ALA A 72 -7.92 1.51 -9.24
CA ALA A 72 -8.02 0.80 -10.51
C ALA A 72 -7.27 -0.55 -10.48
N ALA A 73 -6.08 -0.59 -9.89
CA ALA A 73 -5.32 -1.83 -9.70
C ALA A 73 -6.05 -2.81 -8.77
N SER A 74 -6.64 -2.30 -7.68
CA SER A 74 -7.45 -3.08 -6.73
C SER A 74 -8.63 -3.76 -7.43
N LEU A 75 -9.41 -3.00 -8.21
CA LEU A 75 -10.52 -3.54 -8.99
C LEU A 75 -10.06 -4.54 -10.05
N LYS A 76 -8.98 -4.24 -10.79
CA LYS A 76 -8.46 -5.14 -11.82
C LYS A 76 -8.09 -6.50 -11.25
N ARG A 77 -7.48 -6.53 -10.05
CA ARG A 77 -7.14 -7.78 -9.35
C ARG A 77 -8.41 -8.52 -8.91
N PHE A 78 -9.40 -7.81 -8.37
CA PHE A 78 -10.67 -8.40 -7.96
C PHE A 78 -11.42 -9.04 -9.14
N PHE A 79 -11.60 -8.33 -10.25
CA PHE A 79 -12.27 -8.90 -11.43
C PHE A 79 -11.50 -10.05 -12.07
N ALA A 80 -10.17 -10.05 -11.99
CA ALA A 80 -9.39 -11.20 -12.42
C ALA A 80 -9.64 -12.43 -11.53
N TRP A 81 -9.71 -12.25 -10.21
CA TRP A 81 -10.08 -13.30 -9.28
C TRP A 81 -11.52 -13.78 -9.52
N ALA A 82 -12.48 -12.89 -9.75
CA ALA A 82 -13.87 -13.28 -9.99
C ALA A 82 -14.03 -14.16 -11.25
N VAL A 83 -13.25 -13.88 -12.31
CA VAL A 83 -13.17 -14.76 -13.49
C VAL A 83 -12.55 -16.11 -13.14
N GLN A 84 -11.48 -16.14 -12.34
CA GLN A 84 -10.86 -17.40 -11.88
C GLN A 84 -11.80 -18.26 -11.04
N GLN A 85 -12.70 -17.64 -10.27
CA GLN A 85 -13.73 -18.34 -9.49
C GLN A 85 -14.98 -18.71 -10.32
N GLY A 86 -14.99 -18.42 -11.62
CA GLY A 86 -16.13 -18.72 -12.50
C GLY A 86 -17.36 -17.85 -12.28
N LEU A 87 -17.24 -16.75 -11.52
CA LEU A 87 -18.33 -15.78 -11.28
C LEU A 87 -18.59 -14.89 -12.50
N LEU A 88 -17.57 -14.73 -13.36
CA LEU A 88 -17.62 -13.97 -14.59
C LEU A 88 -16.96 -14.75 -15.72
N LEU A 89 -17.54 -14.66 -16.92
CA LEU A 89 -16.93 -15.23 -18.13
C LEU A 89 -15.78 -14.37 -18.67
N THR A 90 -15.88 -13.05 -18.53
CA THR A 90 -14.89 -12.09 -19.02
C THR A 90 -14.73 -10.91 -18.05
N LYS A 91 -13.59 -10.21 -18.16
CA LYS A 91 -13.31 -9.03 -17.33
C LYS A 91 -14.05 -7.82 -17.91
N PRO A 92 -14.82 -7.06 -17.12
CA PRO A 92 -15.42 -5.81 -17.59
C PRO A 92 -14.39 -4.70 -17.86
N MET A 93 -13.17 -4.85 -17.33
CA MET A 93 -12.13 -3.80 -17.29
C MET A 93 -11.06 -3.87 -18.38
N ILE A 94 -11.25 -4.63 -19.47
CA ILE A 94 -10.16 -4.94 -20.42
C ILE A 94 -9.52 -3.69 -21.06
N LYS A 95 -10.21 -2.54 -21.07
CA LYS A 95 -9.75 -1.28 -21.67
C LYS A 95 -9.49 -0.12 -20.70
N ILE A 96 -9.36 -0.36 -19.39
CA ILE A 96 -8.91 0.72 -18.51
C ILE A 96 -7.43 0.96 -18.78
N GLU A 97 -7.16 1.93 -19.66
CA GLU A 97 -5.82 2.46 -19.88
C GLU A 97 -5.21 2.78 -18.53
N ARG A 98 -4.04 2.21 -18.30
CA ARG A 98 -3.26 2.48 -17.10
C ARG A 98 -2.92 3.96 -17.17
N VAL A 99 -3.56 4.78 -16.32
CA VAL A 99 -3.13 6.17 -16.13
C VAL A 99 -1.67 6.08 -15.75
N ARG A 100 -0.80 6.44 -16.69
CA ARG A 100 0.64 6.44 -16.48
C ARG A 100 0.88 7.61 -15.55
N LEU A 101 1.01 7.30 -14.27
CA LEU A 101 1.49 8.27 -13.32
C LEU A 101 2.95 8.47 -13.64
N ASP A 102 3.32 9.69 -13.98
CA ASP A 102 4.71 10.10 -13.89
C ASP A 102 5.12 9.84 -12.45
N ASP A 103 6.07 8.92 -12.27
CA ASP A 103 6.60 8.60 -10.96
C ASP A 103 7.21 9.92 -10.45
N PRO A 104 6.66 10.57 -9.42
CA PRO A 104 7.30 11.76 -8.89
C PRO A 104 8.66 11.28 -8.44
N ALA A 105 9.72 11.76 -9.11
CA ALA A 105 11.08 11.40 -8.76
C ALA A 105 11.20 11.49 -7.24
N PRO A 106 11.63 10.42 -6.55
CA PRO A 106 11.70 10.43 -5.10
C PRO A 106 12.50 11.66 -4.71
N ARG A 107 11.85 12.64 -4.05
CA ARG A 107 12.53 13.84 -3.57
C ARG A 107 13.36 13.40 -2.38
N GLY A 108 14.57 12.92 -2.67
CA GLY A 108 15.56 12.63 -1.65
C GLY A 108 15.84 13.90 -0.85
N LEU A 109 16.02 13.74 0.46
CA LEU A 109 16.46 14.84 1.30
C LEU A 109 17.94 15.12 1.00
N ARG A 110 18.30 16.40 0.87
CA ARG A 110 19.71 16.81 0.85
C ARG A 110 20.33 16.63 2.24
N ARG A 111 21.65 16.52 2.29
CA ARG A 111 22.39 16.31 3.54
C ARG A 111 22.03 17.35 4.60
N GLU A 112 21.90 18.63 4.23
CA GLU A 112 21.59 19.70 5.16
C GLU A 112 20.18 19.56 5.77
N GLN A 113 19.24 19.03 4.99
CA GLN A 113 17.87 18.76 5.47
C GLN A 113 17.86 17.61 6.47
N ILE A 114 18.72 16.62 6.27
CA ILE A 114 18.88 15.48 7.19
C ILE A 114 19.52 15.94 8.49
N GLU A 115 20.57 16.76 8.43
CA GLU A 115 21.21 17.35 9.60
C GLU A 115 20.23 18.23 10.39
N ALA A 116 19.38 19.01 9.71
CA ALA A 116 18.32 19.78 10.35
C ALA A 116 17.29 18.89 11.09
N ILE A 117 16.92 17.73 10.53
CA ILE A 117 16.04 16.76 11.20
C ILE A 117 16.72 16.24 12.48
N PHE A 118 18.00 15.87 12.43
CA PHE A 118 18.72 15.39 13.62
C PHE A 118 18.91 16.46 14.70
N ALA A 119 18.98 17.74 14.31
CA ALA A 119 19.13 18.86 15.23
C ALA A 119 17.85 19.15 16.03
N VAL A 120 16.65 18.92 15.45
CA VAL A 120 15.38 19.19 16.14
C VAL A 120 14.93 18.08 17.08
N ILE A 121 15.45 16.86 16.96
CA ILE A 121 15.11 15.74 17.85
C ILE A 121 15.78 15.98 19.23
N PRO A 122 14.99 16.17 20.31
CA PRO A 122 15.53 16.45 21.63
C PRO A 122 16.56 15.40 22.08
N ARG A 123 17.63 15.85 22.76
CA ARG A 123 18.69 14.97 23.25
C ARG A 123 18.20 13.91 24.24
N GLN A 124 17.04 14.08 24.85
CA GLN A 124 16.47 13.14 25.82
C GLN A 124 15.69 12.02 25.12
N GLN A 125 15.30 12.20 23.86
CA GLN A 125 14.57 11.23 23.06
C GLN A 125 15.53 10.27 22.33
N MET A 126 16.28 9.49 23.12
CA MET A 126 17.29 8.54 22.61
C MET A 126 16.72 7.55 21.59
N ARG A 127 15.50 7.05 21.81
CA ARG A 127 14.81 6.14 20.90
C ARG A 127 14.62 6.75 19.52
N ASP A 128 14.10 7.98 19.47
CA ASP A 128 13.78 8.63 18.20
C ASP A 128 15.07 9.00 17.46
N ARG A 129 16.10 9.48 18.18
CA ARG A 129 17.44 9.71 17.60
C ARG A 129 18.04 8.42 17.01
N LEU A 130 17.96 7.31 17.74
CA LEU A 130 18.44 6.02 17.27
C LEU A 130 17.66 5.56 16.04
N LEU A 131 16.33 5.64 16.07
CA LEU A 131 15.47 5.21 14.96
C LEU A 131 15.79 5.98 13.66
N PHE A 132 15.86 7.31 13.73
CA PHE A 132 16.19 8.13 12.56
C PHE A 132 17.62 7.85 12.07
N ARG A 133 18.57 7.65 12.98
CA ARG A 133 19.96 7.36 12.61
C ARG A 133 20.10 5.99 11.98
N LEU A 134 19.42 5.00 12.52
CA LEU A 134 19.37 3.64 12.00
C LEU A 134 18.81 3.63 10.59
N ILE A 135 17.65 4.26 10.36
CA ILE A 135 17.05 4.38 9.02
C ILE A 135 18.00 5.08 8.04
N TYR A 136 18.64 6.17 8.48
CA TYR A 136 19.55 6.94 7.63
C TYR A 136 20.82 6.17 7.25
N ASP A 137 21.49 5.53 8.22
CA ASP A 137 22.78 4.87 8.00
C ASP A 137 22.64 3.51 7.29
N THR A 138 21.51 2.81 7.49
CA THR A 138 21.30 1.44 6.97
C THR A 138 20.34 1.38 5.79
N GLY A 139 19.56 2.44 5.54
CA GLY A 139 18.54 2.46 4.49
C GLY A 139 17.31 1.59 4.79
N LEU A 140 17.12 1.13 6.03
CA LEU A 140 15.96 0.34 6.43
C LEU A 140 14.65 1.10 6.22
N ARG A 141 13.60 0.40 5.76
CA ARG A 141 12.25 0.96 5.78
C ARG A 141 11.81 1.14 7.24
N VAL A 142 10.93 2.12 7.50
CA VAL A 142 10.48 2.43 8.88
C VAL A 142 9.94 1.19 9.61
N GLY A 143 9.21 0.32 8.91
CA GLY A 143 8.68 -0.92 9.48
C GLY A 143 9.75 -1.97 9.78
N GLU A 144 10.82 -2.00 8.98
CA GLU A 144 11.98 -2.86 9.24
C GLU A 144 12.76 -2.33 10.46
N ALA A 145 13.01 -1.02 10.52
CA ALA A 145 13.71 -0.39 11.64
C ALA A 145 12.95 -0.52 12.98
N LEU A 146 11.61 -0.50 12.96
CA LEU A 146 10.78 -0.75 14.15
C LEU A 146 10.75 -2.21 14.58
N GLY A 147 11.02 -3.14 13.66
CA GLY A 147 11.05 -4.58 13.91
C GLY A 147 12.43 -5.13 14.27
N VAL A 148 13.42 -4.25 14.45
CA VAL A 148 14.78 -4.63 14.80
C VAL A 148 14.85 -5.22 16.21
N HIS A 149 15.43 -6.40 16.30
CA HIS A 149 15.73 -7.10 17.54
C HIS A 149 17.25 -7.26 17.70
N LEU A 150 17.82 -6.58 18.69
CA LEU A 150 19.28 -6.54 18.94
C LEU A 150 19.94 -7.92 18.92
N GLU A 151 19.33 -8.92 19.54
CA GLU A 151 19.91 -10.27 19.66
C GLU A 151 19.85 -11.09 18.37
N GLN A 152 18.92 -10.77 17.47
CA GLN A 152 18.69 -11.52 16.23
C GLN A 152 19.36 -10.84 15.03
N ASP A 153 19.33 -9.51 15.00
CA ASP A 153 19.72 -8.71 13.84
C ASP A 153 21.13 -8.11 13.98
N PHE A 154 21.64 -7.95 15.20
CA PHE A 154 22.97 -7.39 15.45
C PHE A 154 23.87 -8.37 16.18
N ARG A 155 25.01 -8.69 15.56
CA ARG A 155 26.14 -9.28 16.28
C ARG A 155 27.00 -8.14 16.78
N LEU A 156 26.89 -7.83 18.06
CA LEU A 156 27.77 -6.88 18.74
C LEU A 156 29.15 -7.54 18.91
N THR A 157 29.95 -7.53 17.85
CA THR A 157 31.38 -7.84 17.92
C THR A 157 32.11 -6.52 18.07
N ASP A 158 32.63 -6.30 19.29
CA ASP A 158 33.46 -5.17 19.74
C ASP A 158 32.75 -3.84 20.05
N LEU A 159 32.67 -3.52 21.35
CA LEU A 159 32.18 -2.24 21.90
C LEU A 159 33.20 -1.08 21.81
N ASN A 160 34.17 -1.13 20.90
CA ASN A 160 35.09 -0.02 20.64
C ASN A 160 34.56 0.89 19.52
N CYS A 161 33.39 1.48 19.73
CA CYS A 161 32.91 2.59 18.91
C CYS A 161 33.36 3.92 19.53
N THR A 162 34.63 4.30 19.31
CA THR A 162 35.04 5.70 19.49
C THR A 162 34.51 6.51 18.31
N TYR A 163 33.30 7.09 18.48
CA TYR A 163 32.84 8.17 17.61
C TYR A 163 33.50 9.47 18.07
N THR A 164 34.59 9.88 17.42
CA THR A 164 35.15 11.21 17.57
C THR A 164 34.25 12.19 16.81
N TRP A 165 33.50 13.02 17.54
CA TRP A 165 32.75 14.13 16.97
C TRP A 165 33.73 15.25 16.63
N ILE A 166 33.96 15.48 15.34
CA ILE A 166 34.57 16.74 14.91
C ILE A 166 33.45 17.77 14.96
N THR A 167 33.51 18.66 15.95
CA THR A 167 32.76 19.92 16.02
C THR A 167 33.17 20.86 14.91
#